data_AF-A0A7X9PLM1-F1
#
_entry.id   AF-A0A7X9PLM1-F1
#
_cell.length_a   1.000
_cell.length_b   1.000
_cell.length_c   1.000
_cell.angle_alpha   90.00
_cell.angle_beta   90.00
_cell.angle_gamma   90.00
#
_symmetry.space_group_name_H-M   'P 1'
#
loop_
_entity.id
_entity.type
_entity.pdbx_description
1 polymer ?
#
loop_
_entity_poly.entity_id
_entity_poly.type
_entity_poly.pdbx_seq_one_letter_code
_entity_poly.pdbx_strand_id
1 'polypeptide(L)' 'MRDAQGNILPNQNVAFRFSIIENNTNGTIVYQETKQATTNTLGLVVLAISNGTVQQ' A
#
# COMPACT_ATOMS: atom_id res chain seq x y z
N MET A 1 -5.71 10.86 0.39
CA MET A 1 -6.20 10.25 1.63
C MET A 1 -7.08 11.25 2.34
N ARG A 2 -8.29 10.80 2.67
CA ARG A 2 -9.33 11.62 3.28
C ARG A 2 -10.02 10.81 4.39
N ASP A 3 -10.60 11.51 5.35
CA ASP A 3 -11.47 10.89 6.37
C ASP A 3 -12.89 10.60 5.81
N ALA A 4 -13.78 10.09 6.66
CA ALA A 4 -15.16 9.77 6.29
C ALA A 4 -16.00 11.01 5.93
N GLN A 5 -15.58 12.20 6.34
CA GLN A 5 -16.21 13.48 6.02
C GLN A 5 -15.60 14.13 4.76
N GLY A 6 -14.57 13.51 4.17
CA GLY A 6 -13.90 13.99 2.98
C GLY A 6 -12.77 14.99 3.24
N ASN A 7 -12.41 15.26 4.50
CA ASN A 7 -11.30 16.16 4.81
C ASN A 7 -9.96 15.51 4.44
N ILE A 8 -9.00 16.31 3.96
CA ILE A 8 -7.65 15.82 3.65
C ILE A 8 -6.93 15.45 4.94
N LEU A 9 -6.22 14.32 4.93
CA LEU A 9 -5.35 13.87 6.02
C LEU A 9 -3.88 14.08 5.64
N PRO A 10 -3.27 15.25 5.91
CA PRO A 10 -1.84 15.49 5.68
C PRO A 10 -0.98 14.96 6.83
N ASN A 11 0.32 14.71 6.58
CA ASN A 11 1.30 14.24 7.56
C ASN A 11 0.90 12.96 8.32
N GLN A 12 0.03 12.15 7.73
CA GLN A 12 -0.42 10.89 8.31
C GLN A 12 0.53 9.77 7.89
N ASN A 13 1.06 9.02 8.86
CA ASN A 13 1.83 7.80 8.58
C ASN A 13 0.89 6.65 8.23
N VAL A 14 1.19 5.92 7.16
CA VAL A 14 0.31 4.89 6.59
C VAL A 14 1.16 3.74 6.09
N ALA A 15 0.70 2.51 6.37
CA ALA A 15 1.29 1.29 5.85
C ALA A 15 0.42 0.69 4.73
N PHE A 16 1.06 0.28 3.65
CA PHE A 16 0.45 -0.39 2.50
C PHE A 16 1.07 -1.76 2.35
N ARG A 17 0.25 -2.79 2.09
CA ARG A 17 0.72 -4.12 1.74
C ARG A 17 0.28 -4.43 0.31
N PHE A 18 1.25 -4.77 -0.53
CA PHE A 18 1.01 -5.25 -1.88
C PHE A 18 1.24 -6.76 -1.91
N SER A 19 0.37 -7.48 -2.62
CA SER A 19 0.46 -8.93 -2.78
C SER A 19 0.13 -9.30 -4.23
N ILE A 20 0.86 -10.25 -4.81
CA ILE A 20 0.48 -10.91 -6.05
C ILE A 20 -0.09 -12.27 -5.68
N ILE A 21 -1.35 -12.51 -6.03
CA ILE A 21 -2.05 -13.78 -5.82
C ILE A 21 -2.15 -14.48 -7.16
N GLU A 22 -1.64 -15.71 -7.25
CA GLU A 22 -1.58 -16.46 -8.50
C GLU A 22 -2.88 -17.25 -8.78
N ASN A 23 -3.24 -17.41 -10.05
CA ASN A 23 -4.38 -18.18 -10.58
C ASN A 23 -5.78 -17.61 -10.28
N ASN A 24 -6.11 -17.32 -9.02
CA ASN A 24 -7.40 -16.75 -8.64
C ASN A 24 -7.30 -16.00 -7.30
N THR A 25 -8.38 -15.32 -6.88
CA THR A 25 -8.39 -14.48 -5.66
C THR A 25 -8.15 -15.25 -4.35
N ASN A 26 -8.31 -16.57 -4.34
CA ASN A 26 -8.02 -17.45 -3.20
C ASN A 26 -6.74 -18.27 -3.41
N GLY A 27 -5.96 -17.99 -4.46
CA GLY A 27 -4.72 -18.68 -4.75
C GLY A 27 -3.58 -18.32 -3.80
N THR A 28 -2.39 -18.84 -4.09
CA THR A 28 -1.20 -18.58 -3.27
C THR A 28 -0.69 -17.16 -3.50
N ILE A 29 -0.30 -16.49 -2.42
CA ILE A 29 0.46 -15.24 -2.51
C ILE A 29 1.90 -15.60 -2.89
N VAL A 30 2.33 -15.18 -4.08
CA VAL A 30 3.68 -15.48 -4.62
C VAL A 30 4.64 -14.31 -4.47
N TYR A 31 4.14 -13.13 -4.11
CA TYR A 31 4.94 -11.94 -3.82
C TYR A 31 4.23 -11.10 -2.78
N GLN A 32 4.98 -10.53 -1.84
CA GLN A 32 4.45 -9.59 -0.87
C GLN A 32 5.47 -8.52 -0.52
N GLU A 33 5.01 -7.27 -0.39
CA GLU A 33 5.81 -6.19 0.18
C GLU A 33 4.98 -5.23 1.02
N THR A 34 5.61 -4.68 2.06
CA THR A 34 5.02 -3.63 2.88
C THR A 34 5.78 -2.33 2.65
N LYS A 35 5.05 -1.24 2.39
CA LYS A 35 5.58 0.12 2.31
C LYS A 35 4.99 0.96 3.41
N GLN A 36 5.80 1.84 3.97
CA GLN A 36 5.33 2.91 4.84
C GLN A 36 5.56 4.24 4.12
N ALA A 37 4.58 5.13 4.18
CA ALA A 37 4.68 6.48 3.64
C ALA A 37 3.88 7.45 4.49
N THR A 38 4.28 8.72 4.44
CA THR A 38 3.56 9.82 5.05
C THR A 38 2.85 10.61 3.98
N THR A 39 1.57 10.92 4.19
CA THR A 39 0.80 11.74 3.25
C THR A 39 1.35 13.16 3.16
N ASN A 40 1.41 13.72 1.95
CA ASN A 40 1.77 15.12 1.74
C ASN A 40 0.59 16.06 2.10
N THR A 41 0.77 17.37 1.90
CA THR A 41 -0.23 18.40 2.18
C THR A 41 -1.56 18.23 1.43
N LEU A 42 -1.56 17.48 0.32
CA LEU A 42 -2.74 17.15 -0.48
C LEU A 42 -3.34 15.78 -0.09
N GLY A 43 -2.79 15.12 0.93
CA GLY A 43 -3.17 13.78 1.34
C GLY A 43 -2.67 12.70 0.39
N LEU A 44 -1.69 12.96 -0.46
CA LEU A 44 -1.17 12.00 -1.45
C LEU A 44 0.06 11.28 -0.91
N VAL A 45 0.27 10.04 -1.34
CA VAL A 45 1.53 9.29 -1.18
C VAL A 45 1.99 8.82 -2.56
N VAL A 46 3.31 8.68 -2.73
CA VAL A 46 3.92 8.09 -3.93
C VAL A 46 4.73 6.88 -3.48
N LEU A 47 4.50 5.73 -4.10
CA LEU A 47 5.10 4.46 -3.73
C LEU A 47 5.65 3.79 -4.98
N ALA A 48 6.87 3.24 -4.88
CA ALA A 48 7.45 2.38 -5.89
C ALA A 48 7.41 0.91 -5.43
N ILE A 49 6.94 0.03 -6.31
CA ILE A 49 6.84 -1.42 -6.12
C ILE A 49 8.10 -2.04 -6.71
N SER A 50 8.94 -2.64 -5.87
CA SER A 50 10.24 -3.20 -6.31
C SER A 50 11.05 -3.90 -5.22
N ASN A 51 10.66 -3.80 -3.95
CA ASN A 51 11.47 -4.32 -2.83
C ASN A 51 10.79 -5.48 -2.11
N GLY A 52 9.72 -6.06 -2.67
CA GLY A 52 9.12 -7.25 -2.10
C GLY A 52 9.96 -8.49 -2.36
N THR A 53 9.64 -9.52 -1.61
CA THR A 53 10.26 -10.83 -1.76
C THR A 53 9.27 -11.80 -2.37
N VAL A 54 9.77 -12.67 -3.25
CA VAL A 54 9.02 -13.84 -3.70
C VAL A 54 8.70 -14.67 -2.46
N GLN A 55 7.42 -14.93 -2.25
CA GLN A 55 6.96 -15.83 -1.20
C GLN A 55 7.02 -17.24 -1.80
N GLN A 56 7.90 -18.08 -1.25
CA GLN A 56 8.03 -19.49 -1.62
C GLN A 56 6.98 -20.35 -0.92
#